data_AF-A0A7V5P082-F1
#
_entry.id   AF-A0A7V5P082-F1
#
_cell.length_a   1.000
_cell.length_b   1.000
_cell.length_c   1.000
_cell.angle_alpha   90.00
_cell.angle_beta   90.00
_cell.angle_gamma   90.00
#
_symmetry.space_group_name_H-M   'P 1'
#
loop_
_entity.id
_entity.type
_entity.pdbx_description
1 polymer ?
#
loop_
_entity_poly.entity_id
_entity_poly.type
_entity_poly.pdbx_seq_one_letter_code
_entity_poly.pdbx_strand_id
1 'polypeptide(L)'
;MEEKVKNAEAVLFDMDGVVLDSMPWHVKAWQEAFREFGLNVPEEALYLHEGAIEAETSRKIFEDQGVSPTEELFRQVLKRQRALFR
;
A
#
# COMPACT_ATOMS: atom_id res chain seq x y z
N MET A 1 35.52 20.07 5.01
CA MET A 1 35.46 18.81 4.26
C MET A 1 34.31 18.97 3.29
N GLU A 2 34.59 19.18 2.01
CA GLU A 2 33.55 19.33 0.98
C GLU A 2 33.13 17.94 0.52
N GLU A 3 31.87 17.60 0.76
CA GLU A 3 31.27 16.37 0.29
C GLU A 3 30.96 16.54 -1.21
N LYS A 4 31.80 15.96 -2.06
CA LYS A 4 31.56 15.93 -3.51
C LYS A 4 30.30 15.12 -3.78
N VAL A 5 29.19 15.80 -4.07
CA VAL A 5 28.01 15.17 -4.65
C VAL A 5 28.44 14.55 -5.98
N LYS A 6 28.34 13.22 -6.09
CA LYS A 6 28.55 12.50 -7.36
C LYS A 6 27.59 13.08 -8.40
N ASN A 7 28.11 13.54 -9.54
CA ASN A 7 27.26 13.87 -10.68
C ASN A 7 26.49 12.61 -11.10
N ALA A 8 25.18 12.61 -10.87
CA ALA A 8 24.32 11.51 -11.28
C ALA A 8 24.14 11.58 -12.81
N GLU A 9 24.50 10.51 -13.51
CA GLU A 9 24.35 10.41 -14.97
C GLU A 9 22.91 10.05 -15.39
N ALA A 10 22.11 9.52 -14.47
CA ALA A 10 20.69 9.23 -14.68
C ALA A 10 19.92 9.33 -13.35
N VAL A 11 18.63 9.65 -13.43
CA VAL A 11 17.69 9.68 -12.31
C VAL A 11 16.49 8.80 -12.65
N LEU A 12 16.13 7.89 -11.75
CA LEU A 12 14.96 7.03 -11.86
C LEU A 12 13.89 7.59 -10.92
N PHE A 13 12.73 7.90 -11.48
CA PHE A 13 11.56 8.32 -10.71
C PHE A 13 10.59 7.15 -10.62
N ASP A 14 10.03 6.97 -9.43
CA ASP A 14 8.82 6.15 -9.30
C ASP A 14 7.65 6.86 -9.99
N MET A 15 6.60 6.11 -10.33
CA MET A 15 5.42 6.65 -10.99
C MET A 15 4.41 7.15 -9.96
N ASP A 16 3.97 6.26 -9.07
CA ASP A 16 2.90 6.52 -8.11
C ASP A 16 3.41 7.33 -6.92
N GLY A 17 2.70 8.40 -6.56
CA GLY A 17 3.09 9.31 -5.48
C GLY A 17 4.32 10.18 -5.77
N VAL A 18 4.97 10.00 -6.92
CA VAL A 18 6.17 10.78 -7.32
C VAL A 18 5.93 11.58 -8.59
N VAL A 19 5.59 10.91 -9.70
CA VAL A 19 5.24 11.59 -10.96
C VAL A 19 3.75 11.90 -11.01
N LEU A 20 2.92 11.00 -10.45
CA LEU A 20 1.47 11.12 -10.39
C LEU A 20 0.99 11.21 -8.94
N ASP A 21 0.02 12.08 -8.67
CA ASP A 21 -0.70 12.10 -7.39
C ASP A 21 -1.79 11.00 -7.34
N SER A 22 -1.34 9.75 -7.44
CA SER A 22 -2.20 8.55 -7.50
C SER A 22 -2.47 7.91 -6.15
N MET A 23 -1.68 8.21 -5.12
CA MET A 23 -1.78 7.63 -3.77
C MET A 23 -3.19 7.72 -3.16
N PRO A 24 -3.92 8.86 -3.26
CA PRO A 24 -5.25 8.95 -2.67
C PRO A 24 -6.24 7.93 -3.26
N TRP A 25 -6.02 7.51 -4.51
CA TRP A 25 -6.86 6.53 -5.18
C TRP A 25 -6.48 5.10 -4.78
N HIS A 26 -5.19 4.83 -4.58
CA HIS A 26 -4.74 3.54 -4.06
C HIS A 26 -5.29 3.28 -2.67
N VAL A 27 -5.20 4.27 -1.78
CA VAL A 27 -5.72 4.19 -0.41
C VAL A 27 -7.23 3.97 -0.40
N LYS A 28 -7.99 4.70 -1.22
CA LYS A 28 -9.44 4.49 -1.35
C LYS A 28 -9.79 3.07 -1.78
N ALA A 29 -9.09 2.55 -2.79
CA ALA A 29 -9.34 1.19 -3.29
C ALA A 29 -9.02 0.13 -2.22
N TRP A 30 -7.97 0.32 -1.43
CA TRP A 30 -7.66 -0.55 -0.30
C TRP A 30 -8.72 -0.47 0.80
N GLN A 31 -9.11 0.74 1.22
CA GLN A 31 -10.15 0.90 2.23
C GLN A 31 -11.46 0.24 1.82
N GLU A 32 -11.88 0.42 0.57
CA GLU A 32 -13.10 -0.19 0.06
C GLU A 32 -12.98 -1.72 0.01
N ALA A 33 -11.85 -2.24 -0.48
CA ALA A 33 -11.58 -3.68 -0.44
C ALA A 33 -11.65 -4.22 0.99
N PHE A 34 -10.93 -3.64 1.95
CA PHE A 34 -10.96 -4.07 3.35
C PHE A 34 -12.37 -4.01 3.95
N ARG A 35 -13.14 -2.95 3.67
CA ARG A 35 -14.49 -2.76 4.17
C ARG A 35 -15.44 -3.85 3.71
N GLU A 36 -15.31 -4.34 2.49
CA GLU A 36 -16.12 -5.46 1.98
C GLU A 36 -15.89 -6.77 2.74
N PHE A 37 -14.72 -6.94 3.36
CA PHE A 37 -14.40 -8.08 4.23
C PHE A 37 -14.59 -7.76 5.72
N GLY A 38 -15.24 -6.65 6.06
CA GLY A 38 -15.55 -6.26 7.45
C GLY A 38 -14.36 -5.68 8.23
N LEU A 39 -13.32 -5.23 7.53
CA LEU A 39 -12.10 -4.68 8.12
C LEU A 39 -12.08 -3.16 7.99
N ASN A 40 -11.78 -2.46 9.08
CA ASN A 40 -11.70 -1.00 9.07
C ASN A 40 -10.26 -0.54 9.28
N VAL A 41 -9.51 -0.50 8.19
CA VAL A 41 -8.09 -0.09 8.20
C VAL A 41 -7.98 1.44 8.01
N PRO A 42 -7.28 2.15 8.92
CA PRO A 42 -7.09 3.59 8.79
C PRO A 42 -6.20 3.93 7.58
N GLU A 43 -6.44 5.09 6.96
CA GLU A 43 -5.67 5.54 5.77
C GLU A 43 -4.18 5.65 6.08
N GLU A 44 -3.84 6.13 7.27
CA GLU A 44 -2.46 6.30 7.72
C GLU A 44 -1.69 4.99 7.71
N ALA A 45 -2.34 3.88 8.06
CA ALA A 45 -1.73 2.55 7.97
C ALA A 45 -1.55 2.11 6.51
N LEU A 46 -2.49 2.46 5.62
CA LEU A 46 -2.38 2.14 4.20
C LEU A 46 -1.26 2.94 3.53
N TYR A 47 -1.13 4.22 3.83
CA TYR A 47 -0.03 5.07 3.35
C TYR A 47 1.34 4.58 3.84
N LEU A 48 1.43 4.14 5.11
CA LEU A 48 2.68 3.66 5.69
C LEU A 48 3.19 2.36 5.04
N HIS A 49 2.26 1.57 4.47
CA HIS A 49 2.54 0.25 3.93
C HIS A 49 2.38 0.18 2.41
N GLU A 50 2.07 1.29 1.73
CA GLU A 50 1.93 1.31 0.28
C GLU A 50 3.25 0.99 -0.44
N GLY A 51 3.16 0.41 -1.64
CA GLY A 51 4.31 -0.14 -2.38
C GLY A 51 4.84 -1.50 -1.86
N ALA A 52 4.57 -1.84 -0.59
CA ALA A 52 5.04 -3.07 0.07
C ALA A 52 3.96 -3.78 0.90
N ILE A 53 2.69 -3.70 0.46
CA ILE A 53 1.62 -4.54 1.01
C ILE A 53 1.88 -5.97 0.52
N GLU A 54 2.88 -6.62 1.11
CA GLU A 54 3.07 -8.05 1.07
C GLU A 54 2.23 -8.69 2.17
N ALA A 55 1.90 -9.97 2.02
CA ALA A 55 1.08 -10.72 2.98
C ALA A 55 1.63 -10.63 4.41
N GLU A 56 2.94 -10.52 4.56
CA GLU A 56 3.62 -10.42 5.85
C GLU A 56 3.55 -9.01 6.47
N THR A 57 3.73 -7.95 5.68
CA THR A 57 3.60 -6.55 6.14
C THR A 57 2.14 -6.21 6.48
N SER A 58 1.21 -6.70 5.66
CA SER A 58 -0.21 -6.53 5.90
C SER A 58 -0.68 -7.29 7.14
N ARG A 59 -0.05 -8.43 7.49
CA ARG A 59 -0.41 -9.25 8.66
C ARG A 59 -0.59 -8.41 9.93
N LYS A 60 0.33 -7.49 10.17
CA LYS A 60 0.33 -6.65 11.37
C LYS A 60 -0.88 -5.70 11.42
N ILE A 61 -1.28 -5.15 10.27
CA ILE A 61 -2.49 -4.32 10.15
C ILE A 61 -3.74 -5.11 10.53
N PHE A 62 -3.85 -6.36 10.09
CA PHE A 62 -4.98 -7.21 10.44
C PHE A 62 -4.92 -7.66 11.91
N GLU A 63 -3.73 -8.00 12.44
CA GLU A 63 -3.53 -8.38 13.84
C GLU A 63 -3.94 -7.23 14.78
N ASP A 64 -3.58 -5.99 14.44
CA ASP A 64 -3.98 -4.78 15.18
C ASP A 64 -5.51 -4.56 15.18
N GLN A 65 -6.22 -5.16 14.22
CA GLN A 65 -7.69 -5.17 14.12
C GLN A 65 -8.32 -6.42 14.75
N GLY A 66 -7.53 -7.29 15.39
CA GLY A 66 -7.99 -8.54 15.99
C GLY A 66 -8.33 -9.63 14.97
N VAL A 67 -7.89 -9.48 13.72
CA VAL A 67 -8.10 -10.44 12.65
C VAL A 67 -6.79 -11.13 12.32
N SER A 68 -6.77 -12.47 12.35
CA SER A 68 -5.66 -13.23 11.77
C SER A 68 -5.90 -13.35 10.26
N PRO A 69 -5.18 -12.62 9.40
CA PRO A 69 -5.36 -12.76 7.97
C PRO A 69 -4.77 -14.08 7.53
N THR A 70 -5.61 -14.91 6.95
CA THR A 70 -5.11 -16.03 6.18
C THR A 70 -4.54 -15.51 4.86
N GLU A 71 -3.57 -16.23 4.32
CA GLU A 71 -3.04 -15.99 2.97
C GLU A 71 -4.17 -15.90 1.91
N GLU A 72 -5.22 -16.70 2.08
CA GLU A 72 -6.40 -16.69 1.22
C GLU A 72 -7.20 -15.38 1.35
N LEU A 73 -7.46 -14.90 2.58
CA LEU A 73 -8.12 -13.61 2.78
C LEU A 73 -7.31 -12.49 2.14
N PHE A 74 -5.99 -12.48 2.32
CA PHE A 74 -5.12 -11.47 1.73
C PHE A 74 -5.22 -11.46 0.19
N ARG A 75 -5.19 -12.64 -0.45
CA ARG A 75 -5.36 -12.74 -1.92
C ARG A 75 -6.71 -12.22 -2.39
N GLN A 76 -7.78 -12.48 -1.63
CA GLN A 76 -9.12 -12.00 -1.98
C GLN A 76 -9.21 -10.47 -1.88
N VAL A 77 -8.68 -9.88 -0.80
CA VAL A 77 -8.62 -8.42 -0.64
C VAL A 77 -7.78 -7.80 -1.75
N LEU A 78 -6.59 -8.34 -2.04
CA LEU A 78 -5.72 -7.82 -3.11
C LEU A 78 -6.39 -7.89 -4.49
N LYS A 79 -7.06 -9.01 -4.79
CA LYS A 79 -7.83 -9.15 -6.03
C LYS A 79 -8.94 -8.11 -6.11
N ARG A 80 -9.60 -7.82 -4.98
CA ARG A 80 -10.67 -6.84 -4.92
C ARG A 80 -10.16 -5.42 -5.09
N GLN A 81 -9.07 -5.07 -4.40
CA GLN A 81 -8.43 -3.76 -4.53
C GLN A 81 -8.04 -3.46 -5.97
N ARG A 82 -7.43 -4.42 -6.68
CA ARG A 82 -7.06 -4.26 -8.10
C ARG A 82 -8.26 -4.06 -9.03
N ALA A 83 -9.43 -4.60 -8.68
CA ALA A 83 -10.65 -4.40 -9.45
C ALA A 83 -11.32 -3.04 -9.17
N LEU A 84 -11.05 -2.46 -8.00
CA LEU A 84 -11.57 -1.16 -7.56
C LEU A 84 -10.68 0.00 -8.02
N PHE A 85 -9.36 -0.20 -8.04
CA PHE A 85 -8.41 0.76 -8.56
C PHE A 85 -8.57 0.87 -10.09
N ARG A 86 -8.94 2.07 -10.57
CA ARG A 86 -9.25 2.37 -11.98
C ARG A 86 -8.56 3.66 -12.42
#